data_AF-A0A6V7QVZ0-F1
#
_entry.id   AF-A0A6V7QVZ0-F1
#
_cell.length_a   1.000
_cell.length_b   1.000
_cell.length_c   1.000
_cell.angle_alpha   90.00
_cell.angle_beta   90.00
_cell.angle_gamma   90.00
#
_symmetry.space_group_name_H-M   'P 1'
#
loop_
_entity.id
_entity.type
_entity.pdbx_description
1 polymer ?
#
loop_
_entity_poly.entity_id
_entity_poly.type
_entity_poly.pdbx_seq_one_letter_code
_entity_poly.pdbx_strand_id
1 'polypeptide(L)'
;MQIFLIGNGITCSYSLLSMFLVCLLGRNCVFHLVDMLAMGLAIASAAAAHAIGNVGKYGNDRTGWLPVCNYYKSYCKKMEISLGCCYLGVLSLYLVCAMTRVQKASQNSKKFVQKE
;
A
#
# COMPACT_ATOMS: atom_id res chain seq x y z
N MET A 1 7.51 -13.59 -15.65
CA MET A 1 7.94 -14.62 -14.70
C MET A 1 8.65 -13.98 -13.50
N GLN A 2 9.79 -13.31 -13.70
CA GLN A 2 10.58 -12.75 -12.59
C GLN A 2 9.83 -11.75 -11.70
N ILE A 3 8.98 -10.90 -12.26
CA ILE A 3 8.18 -9.93 -11.48
C ILE A 3 7.22 -10.54 -10.45
N PHE A 4 6.78 -11.79 -10.64
CA PHE A 4 5.85 -12.45 -9.71
C PHE A 4 6.60 -13.04 -8.51
N LEU A 5 7.82 -13.53 -8.77
CA LEU A 5 8.77 -13.95 -7.75
C LEU A 5 9.29 -12.74 -6.95
N ILE A 6 9.59 -11.65 -7.66
CA ILE A 6 9.97 -10.36 -7.06
C ILE A 6 8.79 -9.78 -6.28
N GLY A 7 7.57 -9.85 -6.81
CA GLY A 7 6.35 -9.37 -6.12
C GLY A 7 6.07 -10.13 -4.83
N ASN A 8 6.09 -11.46 -4.86
CA ASN A 8 5.96 -12.27 -3.63
C ASN A 8 7.13 -12.06 -2.68
N GLY A 9 8.34 -11.88 -3.19
CA GLY A 9 9.53 -11.55 -2.41
C GLY A 9 9.40 -10.21 -1.70
N ILE A 10 8.88 -9.17 -2.38
CA ILE A 10 8.61 -7.85 -1.82
C ILE A 10 7.50 -7.93 -0.77
N THR A 11 6.42 -8.67 -1.02
CA THR A 11 5.35 -8.87 -0.04
C THR A 11 5.85 -9.59 1.21
N CYS A 12 6.70 -10.60 1.04
CA CYS A 12 7.28 -11.36 2.15
C CYS A 12 8.27 -10.50 2.95
N SER A 13 9.16 -9.78 2.27
CA SER A 13 10.10 -8.85 2.91
C SER A 13 9.40 -7.67 3.57
N TYR A 14 8.33 -7.12 2.99
CA TYR A 14 7.52 -6.06 3.63
C TYR A 14 6.78 -6.57 4.86
N SER A 15 6.21 -7.78 4.81
CA SER A 15 5.53 -8.41 5.96
C SER A 15 6.50 -8.70 7.10
N LEU A 16 7.69 -9.21 6.76
CA LEU A 16 8.77 -9.45 7.72
C LEU A 16 9.34 -8.14 8.27
N LEU A 17 9.53 -7.12 7.43
CA LEU A 17 10.01 -5.81 7.84
C LEU A 17 9.02 -5.13 8.78
N SER A 18 7.71 -5.23 8.50
CA SER A 18 6.63 -4.73 9.35
C SER A 18 6.60 -5.43 10.71
N MET A 19 6.67 -6.77 10.73
CA MET A 19 6.74 -7.55 11.97
C MET A 19 8.02 -7.25 12.77
N PHE A 20 9.16 -7.14 12.09
CA PHE A 20 10.47 -6.84 12.68
C PHE A 20 10.52 -5.43 13.28
N LEU A 21 9.94 -4.45 12.61
CA LEU A 21 9.80 -3.08 13.11
C LEU A 21 8.91 -3.02 14.36
N VAL A 22 7.79 -3.76 14.37
CA VAL A 22 6.89 -3.85 15.54
C VAL A 22 7.58 -4.52 16.73
N CYS A 23 8.41 -5.53 16.49
CA CYS A 23 9.17 -6.22 17.53
C CYS A 23 10.32 -5.38 18.10
N LEU A 24 11.05 -4.63 17.27
CA LEU A 24 12.24 -3.89 17.71
C LEU A 24 11.94 -2.54 18.37
N LEU A 25 10.89 -1.83 17.95
CA LEU A 25 10.78 -0.40 18.26
C LEU A 25 9.80 0.00 19.37
N GLY A 26 9.18 -0.97 20.05
CA GLY A 26 8.47 -0.80 21.33
C GLY A 26 7.78 0.55 21.56
N ARG A 27 6.49 0.67 21.19
CA ARG A 27 5.54 1.75 21.57
C ARG A 27 6.12 3.18 21.73
N ASN A 28 6.81 3.69 20.72
CA ASN A 28 7.26 5.09 20.64
C ASN A 28 6.39 5.91 19.67
N CYS A 29 6.06 7.17 19.99
CA CYS A 29 5.29 8.08 19.10
C CYS A 29 5.89 8.20 17.69
N VAL A 30 7.21 8.07 17.59
CA VAL A 30 7.97 8.08 16.33
C VAL A 30 7.54 6.94 15.41
N PHE A 31 7.24 5.76 15.97
CA PHE A 31 6.77 4.61 15.18
C PHE A 31 5.42 4.87 14.52
N HIS A 32 4.55 5.58 15.23
CA HIS A 32 3.25 5.98 14.72
C HIS A 32 3.34 6.95 13.54
N LEU A 33 4.26 7.91 13.65
CA LEU A 33 4.51 8.90 12.61
C LEU A 33 5.13 8.23 11.39
N VAL A 34 6.11 7.34 11.59
CA VAL A 34 6.75 6.57 10.53
C VAL A 34 5.74 5.66 9.80
N ASP A 35 4.86 4.99 10.54
CA ASP A 35 3.80 4.15 9.96
C ASP A 35 2.80 4.96 9.12
N MET A 36 2.34 6.13 9.62
CA MET A 36 1.48 7.03 8.84
C MET A 36 2.19 7.59 7.60
N LEU A 37 3.49 7.94 7.70
CA LEU A 37 4.28 8.40 6.57
C LEU A 37 4.45 7.30 5.51
N ALA A 38 4.72 6.06 5.93
CA ALA A 38 4.87 4.93 5.03
C ALA A 38 3.57 4.65 4.27
N MET A 39 2.42 4.68 4.96
CA MET A 39 1.11 4.55 4.32
C MET A 39 0.83 5.69 3.33
N GLY A 40 1.12 6.94 3.70
CA GLY A 40 0.93 8.11 2.84
C GLY A 40 1.81 8.05 1.58
N LEU A 41 3.09 7.68 1.73
CA LEU A 41 4.02 7.54 0.63
C LEU A 41 3.63 6.39 -0.31
N ALA A 42 3.16 5.26 0.24
CA ALA A 42 2.64 4.14 -0.55
C ALA A 42 1.45 4.55 -1.42
N ILE A 43 0.47 5.24 -0.84
CA ILE A 43 -0.71 5.75 -1.58
C ILE A 43 -0.29 6.76 -2.65
N ALA A 44 0.62 7.69 -2.32
CA ALA A 44 1.12 8.68 -3.28
C ALA A 44 1.82 8.02 -4.48
N SER A 45 2.68 7.03 -4.21
CA SER A 45 3.37 6.27 -5.27
C SER A 45 2.40 5.47 -6.15
N ALA A 46 1.39 4.84 -5.55
CA ALA A 46 0.35 4.12 -6.27
C ALA A 46 -0.49 5.04 -7.15
N ALA A 47 -0.84 6.24 -6.66
CA ALA A 47 -1.57 7.25 -7.42
C ALA A 47 -0.76 7.79 -8.61
N ALA A 48 0.54 8.06 -8.41
CA ALA A 48 1.43 8.50 -9.48
C ALA A 48 1.59 7.43 -10.57
N ALA A 49 1.80 6.17 -10.16
CA ALA A 49 1.90 5.04 -11.08
C ALA A 49 0.58 4.78 -11.82
N HIS A 50 -0.58 4.99 -11.16
CA HIS A 50 -1.89 4.93 -11.80
C HIS A 50 -2.06 6.01 -12.86
N ALA A 51 -1.68 7.26 -12.56
CA ALA A 51 -1.78 8.36 -13.51
C ALA A 51 -0.95 8.07 -14.77
N ILE A 52 0.32 7.69 -14.60
CA ILE A 52 1.19 7.33 -15.73
C ILE A 52 0.65 6.11 -16.48
N GLY A 53 0.11 5.13 -15.76
CA GLY A 53 -0.51 3.95 -16.36
C GLY A 53 -1.75 4.27 -17.20
N ASN A 54 -2.58 5.23 -16.75
CA ASN A 54 -3.76 5.67 -17.47
C ASN A 54 -3.38 6.41 -18.76
N VAL A 55 -2.41 7.33 -18.70
CA VAL A 55 -1.92 8.01 -19.91
C VAL A 55 -1.23 7.01 -20.85
N GLY A 56 -0.53 6.00 -20.33
CA GLY A 56 0.09 4.95 -21.14
C GLY A 56 -0.91 4.00 -21.83
N LYS A 57 -2.11 3.82 -21.25
CA LYS A 57 -3.17 2.95 -21.78
C LYS A 57 -4.04 3.66 -22.81
N TYR A 58 -4.50 4.86 -22.49
CA TYR A 58 -5.45 5.60 -23.31
C TYR A 58 -4.78 6.61 -24.26
N GLY A 59 -3.54 7.00 -23.99
CA GLY A 59 -2.89 8.10 -24.70
C GLY A 59 -3.55 9.45 -24.39
N ASN A 60 -2.97 10.52 -24.92
CA ASN A 60 -3.59 11.83 -24.89
C ASN A 60 -3.19 12.62 -26.14
N ASP A 61 -4.14 12.77 -27.07
CA ASP A 61 -3.92 13.47 -28.35
C ASP A 61 -3.53 14.94 -28.15
N ARG A 62 -4.02 15.58 -27.08
CA ARG A 62 -3.71 17.00 -26.80
C ARG A 62 -2.24 17.26 -26.46
N THR A 63 -1.53 16.27 -25.95
CA THR A 63 -0.09 16.36 -25.64
C THR A 63 0.76 15.52 -26.60
N GLY A 64 0.15 14.94 -27.65
CA GLY A 64 0.81 14.04 -28.58
C GLY A 64 1.28 12.72 -27.96
N TRP A 65 0.71 12.32 -26.81
CA TRP A 65 1.11 11.08 -26.12
C TRP A 65 0.40 9.88 -26.74
N LEU A 66 1.15 9.05 -27.47
CA LEU A 66 0.64 7.81 -28.06
C LEU A 66 0.43 6.72 -26.99
N PRO A 67 -0.62 5.87 -27.09
CA PRO A 67 -0.84 4.76 -26.16
C PRO A 67 0.25 3.69 -26.30
N VAL A 68 1.24 3.74 -25.40
CA VAL A 68 2.37 2.80 -25.34
C VAL A 68 1.89 1.36 -25.12
N CYS A 69 0.78 1.17 -24.42
CA CYS A 69 0.18 -0.14 -24.19
C CYS A 69 -0.29 -0.85 -25.47
N ASN A 70 -0.52 -0.14 -26.58
CA ASN A 70 -0.88 -0.77 -27.86
C ASN A 70 0.30 -1.55 -28.47
N TYR A 71 1.52 -1.04 -28.31
CA TYR A 71 2.75 -1.65 -28.79
C TYR A 71 3.28 -2.73 -27.83
N TYR A 72 3.18 -2.49 -26.51
CA TYR A 72 3.73 -3.38 -25.48
C TYR A 72 2.66 -3.94 -24.53
N LYS A 73 1.66 -4.65 -25.09
CA LYS A 73 0.54 -5.23 -24.33
C LYS A 73 0.94 -6.12 -23.14
N SER A 74 2.00 -6.92 -23.30
CA SER A 74 2.47 -7.82 -22.23
C SER A 74 3.04 -7.06 -21.02
N TYR A 75 3.68 -5.91 -21.26
CA TYR A 75 4.18 -5.05 -20.18
C TYR A 75 3.03 -4.34 -19.47
N CYS A 76 2.08 -3.81 -20.24
CA CYS A 76 0.90 -3.12 -19.73
C CYS A 76 0.05 -4.00 -18.80
N LYS A 77 -0.23 -5.24 -19.23
CA LYS A 77 -0.99 -6.22 -18.42
C LYS A 77 -0.29 -6.53 -17.09
N LYS A 78 1.05 -6.63 -17.10
CA LYS A 78 1.84 -6.88 -15.89
C LYS A 78 1.81 -5.68 -14.94
N MET A 79 1.92 -4.47 -15.47
CA MET A 79 1.84 -3.24 -14.70
C MET A 79 0.46 -3.12 -14.01
N GLU A 80 -0.63 -3.37 -14.72
CA GLU A 80 -1.99 -3.35 -14.14
C GLU A 80 -2.16 -4.36 -13.02
N ILE A 81 -1.70 -5.61 -13.20
CA ILE A 81 -1.76 -6.65 -12.17
C ILE A 81 -0.94 -6.25 -10.93
N SER A 82 0.25 -5.68 -11.14
CA SER A 82 1.11 -5.21 -10.05
C SER A 82 0.45 -4.07 -9.28
N LEU A 83 -0.17 -3.12 -9.99
CA LEU A 83 -0.89 -2.01 -9.38
C LEU A 83 -2.08 -2.50 -8.56
N GLY A 84 -2.84 -3.46 -9.09
CA GLY A 84 -3.96 -4.09 -8.39
C GLY A 84 -3.53 -4.80 -7.11
N CYS A 85 -2.41 -5.53 -7.14
CA CYS A 85 -1.86 -6.18 -5.95
C CYS A 85 -1.40 -5.15 -4.90
N CYS A 86 -0.78 -4.04 -5.35
CA CYS A 86 -0.34 -2.96 -4.47
C CYS A 86 -1.53 -2.29 -3.76
N TYR A 87 -2.62 -2.02 -4.50
CA TYR A 87 -3.86 -1.51 -3.91
C TYR A 87 -4.47 -2.48 -2.89
N LEU A 88 -4.45 -3.78 -3.17
CA LEU A 88 -4.91 -4.81 -2.22
C LEU A 88 -4.08 -4.80 -0.92
N GLY A 89 -2.76 -4.62 -1.03
CA GLY A 89 -1.86 -4.51 0.11
C GLY A 89 -2.11 -3.25 0.95
N VAL A 90 -2.32 -2.10 0.32
CA VAL A 90 -2.68 -0.87 1.03
C VAL A 90 -4.03 -1.01 1.75
N LEU A 91 -5.01 -1.64 1.10
CA LEU A 91 -6.32 -1.90 1.69
C LEU A 91 -6.23 -2.83 2.91
N SER A 92 -5.47 -3.92 2.82
CA SER A 92 -5.31 -4.85 3.94
C SER A 92 -4.58 -4.20 5.12
N LEU A 93 -3.54 -3.41 4.87
CA LEU A 93 -2.84 -2.63 5.91
C LEU A 93 -3.77 -1.61 6.57
N TYR A 94 -4.59 -0.91 5.78
CA TYR A 94 -5.58 0.03 6.29
C TYR A 94 -6.58 -0.65 7.21
N LEU A 95 -7.09 -1.83 6.83
CA LEU A 95 -8.01 -2.62 7.65
C LEU A 95 -7.37 -3.06 8.96
N VAL A 96 -6.13 -3.59 8.94
CA VAL A 96 -5.41 -3.99 10.16
C VAL A 96 -5.17 -2.80 11.09
N CYS A 97 -4.79 -1.64 10.53
CA CYS A 97 -4.63 -0.41 11.29
C CYS A 97 -5.95 0.03 11.94
N ALA A 98 -7.04 0.06 11.17
CA ALA A 98 -8.36 0.44 11.66
C ALA A 98 -8.84 -0.49 12.78
N MET A 99 -8.70 -1.80 12.61
CA MET A 99 -9.07 -2.79 13.63
C MET A 99 -8.24 -2.60 14.91
N THR A 100 -6.95 -2.30 14.79
CA THR A 100 -6.10 -2.03 15.96
C THR A 100 -6.56 -0.78 16.73
N ARG A 101 -7.01 0.27 16.03
CA ARG A 101 -7.61 1.46 16.68
C ARG A 101 -8.94 1.14 17.35
N VAL A 102 -9.80 0.39 16.68
CA VAL A 102 -11.12 0.00 17.21
C VAL A 102 -10.99 -0.87 18.46
N GLN A 103 -10.06 -1.84 18.46
CA GLN A 103 -9.76 -2.66 19.64
C GLN A 103 -9.25 -1.80 20.80
N LYS A 104 -8.34 -0.86 20.53
CA LYS A 104 -7.83 0.08 21.53
C LYS A 104 -8.92 1.00 22.09
N ALA A 105 -9.82 1.48 21.24
CA ALA A 105 -10.97 2.30 21.63
C ALA A 105 -11.95 1.50 22.50
N SER A 106 -12.25 0.26 22.11
CA SER A 106 -13.09 -0.67 22.86
C SER A 106 -12.51 -0.98 24.25
N GLN A 107 -11.20 -1.22 24.34
CA GLN A 107 -10.51 -1.45 25.63
C GLN A 107 -10.51 -0.20 26.52
N ASN A 108 -10.29 0.98 25.95
CA ASN A 108 -10.39 2.24 26.70
C ASN A 108 -11.81 2.48 27.23
N SER A 109 -12.85 2.14 26.46
CA SER A 109 -14.25 2.22 26.90
C SER A 109 -14.52 1.26 28.06
N LYS A 110 -14.03 0.01 28.03
CA LYS A 110 -14.18 -0.94 29.15
C LYS A 110 -13.43 -0.50 30.40
N LYS A 111 -12.26 0.11 30.25
CA LYS A 111 -11.52 0.72 31.38
C LYS A 111 -12.27 1.88 32.04
N PHE A 112 -13.03 2.65 31.27
CA PHE A 112 -13.85 3.73 31.80
C PHE A 112 -15.06 3.20 32.56
N VAL A 113 -15.72 2.16 32.03
CA VAL A 113 -16.89 1.50 32.67
C VAL A 113 -16.52 0.76 33.97
N GLN A 114 -15.28 0.31 34.15
CA GLN A 114 -14.80 -0.28 35.41
C GLN A 114 -14.33 0.74 36.46
N LYS A 115 -14.44 2.04 36.18
CA LYS A 115 -14.04 3.12 37.09
C LYS A 115 -15.23 3.85 37.74
N GLU A 116 -16.45 3.39 37.49
CA GLU A 116 -17.68 3.76 38.22
C GLU A 116 -18.13 2.59 39.10
#